data_AF-A0A3A9JN78-F1
#
_entry.id   AF-A0A3A9JN78-F1
#
_cell.length_a   1.000
_cell.length_b   1.000
_cell.length_c   1.000
_cell.angle_alpha   90.00
_cell.angle_beta   90.00
_cell.angle_gamma   90.00
#
_symmetry.space_group_name_H-M   'P 1'
#
loop_
_entity.id
_entity.type
_entity.pdbx_description
1 polymer ?
#
loop_
_entity_poly.entity_id
_entity_poly.type
_entity_poly.pdbx_seq_one_letter_code
_entity_poly.pdbx_strand_id
1 'polypeptide(L)'
;MEAQPVKEHAGKRVSVRQMIASLLRLAHADAQDARRLAQAGGTRNAARLLRDAATRLIEAVVASEQGYAGPPETSRIDARNPLKASLLRLDALPQDLPALRRDGRLAALPPAASVLEPLGDLSATLDRLAQHFGVDLDGSAPAATADPLRPEVQAPPPPPKPPETPGREPAQARRPPAKLSPSPEEKHDHRPRSRAGLSSGSFWSLADRWGLAAPDALALIGSDRGLSKSGARPRFKLTDSQAEILAAMRSLDAALGQLGLDPGPWLSAPLRPEPFRGARPLEVIRKRRLQGLRDVSRHLMQMSLRLSLQQA
;
A
#
# COMPACT_ATOMS: atom_id res chain seq x y z
N MET A 1 -4.86 38.92 8.72
CA MET A 1 -4.91 37.60 8.05
C MET A 1 -3.53 36.98 8.14
N GLU A 2 -3.28 36.22 9.20
CA GLU A 2 -1.98 35.61 9.48
C GLU A 2 -1.88 34.22 8.85
N ALA A 3 -0.68 33.92 8.32
CA ALA A 3 -0.35 32.69 7.63
C ALA A 3 -0.21 31.51 8.62
N GLN A 4 -1.13 30.55 8.56
CA GLN A 4 -1.08 29.27 9.29
C GLN A 4 -0.54 28.00 8.55
N PRO A 5 0.29 28.04 7.47
CA PRO A 5 0.59 26.81 6.72
C PRO A 5 1.73 25.90 7.25
N VAL A 6 2.46 26.22 8.34
CA VAL A 6 3.71 25.48 8.65
C VAL A 6 3.51 24.20 9.49
N LYS A 7 2.48 24.13 10.35
CA LYS A 7 2.35 23.01 11.31
C LYS A 7 1.89 21.68 10.69
N GLU A 8 1.11 21.72 9.62
CA GLU A 8 0.53 20.51 9.01
C GLU A 8 1.59 19.64 8.29
N HIS A 9 2.59 20.28 7.67
CA HIS A 9 3.65 19.57 6.96
C HIS A 9 4.60 18.80 7.89
N ALA A 10 4.82 19.28 9.12
CA ALA A 10 5.69 18.62 10.09
C ALA A 10 5.11 17.27 10.56
N GLY A 11 3.82 17.21 10.89
CA GLY A 11 3.16 15.97 11.32
C GLY A 11 3.17 14.89 10.23
N LYS A 12 2.91 15.29 8.98
CA LYS A 12 2.94 14.36 7.83
C LYS A 12 4.34 13.74 7.62
N ARG A 13 5.40 14.54 7.75
CA ARG A 13 6.79 14.03 7.61
C ARG A 13 7.18 13.03 8.68
N VAL A 14 6.78 13.25 9.94
CA VAL A 14 7.02 12.29 11.03
C VAL A 14 6.34 10.95 10.73
N SER A 15 5.10 10.99 10.22
CA SER A 15 4.38 9.77 9.82
C SER A 15 5.10 8.99 8.71
N VAL A 16 5.65 9.67 7.71
CA VAL A 16 6.37 9.00 6.61
C VAL A 16 7.68 8.37 7.11
N ARG A 17 8.44 9.08 7.95
CA ARG A 17 9.69 8.56 8.54
C ARG A 17 9.46 7.30 9.37
N GLN A 18 8.39 7.28 10.17
CA GLN A 18 8.02 6.09 10.94
C GLN A 18 7.69 4.92 10.03
N MET A 19 6.93 5.17 8.97
CA MET A 19 6.52 4.15 8.02
C MET A 19 7.69 3.56 7.23
N ILE A 20 8.61 4.40 6.72
CA ILE A 20 9.83 3.95 6.05
C ILE A 20 10.62 3.01 6.97
N ALA A 21 10.85 3.42 8.23
CA ALA A 21 11.57 2.58 9.19
C ALA A 21 10.86 1.24 9.45
N SER A 22 9.55 1.26 9.67
CA SER A 22 8.77 0.03 9.88
C SER A 22 8.84 -0.92 8.67
N LEU A 23 8.74 -0.39 7.45
CA LEU A 23 8.80 -1.19 6.22
C LEU A 23 10.18 -1.83 6.03
N LEU A 24 11.27 -1.07 6.25
CA LEU A 24 12.62 -1.60 6.12
C LEU A 24 12.93 -2.68 7.17
N ARG A 25 12.45 -2.53 8.42
CA ARG A 25 12.61 -3.55 9.46
C ARG A 25 11.86 -4.83 9.14
N LEU A 26 10.62 -4.71 8.68
CA LEU A 26 9.84 -5.87 8.25
C LEU A 26 10.49 -6.56 7.04
N ALA A 27 11.02 -5.78 6.08
CA ALA A 27 11.77 -6.35 4.96
C ALA A 27 13.04 -7.08 5.43
N HIS A 28 13.74 -6.54 6.43
CA HIS A 28 14.92 -7.17 7.01
C HIS A 28 14.58 -8.51 7.69
N ALA A 29 13.55 -8.52 8.55
CA ALA A 29 13.10 -9.74 9.23
C ALA A 29 12.68 -10.83 8.23
N ASP A 30 11.87 -10.46 7.23
CA ASP A 30 11.45 -11.41 6.19
C ASP A 30 12.63 -11.93 5.37
N ALA A 31 13.64 -11.10 5.08
CA ALA A 31 14.85 -11.52 4.39
C ALA A 31 15.70 -12.51 5.22
N GLN A 32 15.82 -12.28 6.54
CA GLN A 32 16.50 -13.22 7.44
C GLN A 32 15.78 -14.57 7.49
N ASP A 33 14.45 -14.56 7.64
CA ASP A 33 13.66 -15.78 7.71
C ASP A 33 13.63 -16.51 6.37
N ALA A 34 13.54 -15.78 5.25
CA ALA A 34 13.68 -16.35 3.91
C ALA A 34 15.02 -17.07 3.76
N ARG A 35 16.13 -16.47 4.20
CA ARG A 35 17.46 -17.07 4.15
C ARG A 35 17.53 -18.34 4.99
N ARG A 36 17.06 -18.32 6.23
CA ARG A 36 17.02 -19.49 7.13
C ARG A 36 16.21 -20.63 6.51
N LEU A 37 15.03 -20.33 5.96
CA LEU A 37 14.17 -21.32 5.31
C LEU A 37 14.82 -21.89 4.04
N ALA A 38 15.44 -21.07 3.20
CA ALA A 38 16.12 -21.54 1.99
C ALA A 38 17.28 -22.49 2.34
N GLN A 39 18.06 -22.17 3.37
CA GLN A 39 19.15 -23.01 3.87
C GLN A 39 18.65 -24.33 4.48
N ALA A 40 17.46 -24.33 5.09
CA ALA A 40 16.80 -25.52 5.61
C ALA A 40 16.01 -26.32 4.56
N GLY A 41 16.05 -25.93 3.27
CA GLY A 41 15.33 -26.61 2.18
C GLY A 41 13.86 -26.18 1.99
N GLY A 42 13.35 -25.25 2.80
CA GLY A 42 12.00 -24.67 2.70
C GLY A 42 11.86 -23.60 1.61
N THR A 43 12.27 -23.91 0.37
CA THR A 43 12.47 -22.90 -0.69
C THR A 43 11.18 -22.20 -1.16
N ARG A 44 10.01 -22.86 -1.07
CA ARG A 44 8.72 -22.24 -1.42
C ARG A 44 8.35 -21.10 -0.46
N ASN A 45 8.43 -21.36 0.84
CA ASN A 45 8.14 -20.34 1.85
C ASN A 45 9.20 -19.24 1.84
N ALA A 46 10.46 -19.61 1.62
CA ALA A 46 11.55 -18.64 1.44
C ALA A 46 11.31 -17.71 0.24
N ALA A 47 10.85 -18.24 -0.90
CA ALA A 47 10.52 -17.43 -2.07
C ALA A 47 9.37 -16.45 -1.81
N ARG A 48 8.37 -16.84 -1.01
CA ARG A 48 7.28 -15.95 -0.60
C ARG A 48 7.80 -14.80 0.27
N LEU A 49 8.58 -15.11 1.31
CA LEU A 49 9.16 -14.11 2.21
C LEU A 49 10.12 -13.16 1.49
N LEU A 50 10.94 -13.68 0.56
CA LEU A 50 11.79 -12.86 -0.31
C LEU A 50 10.97 -11.81 -1.07
N ARG A 51 9.81 -12.21 -1.62
CA ARG A 51 8.92 -11.30 -2.33
C ARG A 51 8.28 -10.28 -1.40
N ASP A 52 7.76 -10.74 -0.26
CA ASP A 52 7.17 -9.85 0.75
C ASP A 52 8.20 -8.79 1.20
N ALA A 53 9.47 -9.18 1.38
CA ALA A 53 10.57 -8.27 1.67
C ALA A 53 10.82 -7.27 0.51
N ALA A 54 10.86 -7.74 -0.73
CA ALA A 54 11.03 -6.89 -1.91
C ALA A 54 9.90 -5.86 -2.05
N THR A 55 8.65 -6.27 -1.86
CA THR A 55 7.48 -5.40 -1.88
C THR A 55 7.59 -4.28 -0.85
N ARG A 56 8.02 -4.60 0.38
CA ARG A 56 8.20 -3.60 1.44
C ARG A 56 9.35 -2.63 1.16
N LEU A 57 10.44 -3.09 0.53
CA LEU A 57 11.50 -2.19 0.05
C LEU A 57 10.98 -1.19 -0.99
N ILE A 58 10.21 -1.68 -1.97
CA ILE A 58 9.60 -0.84 -3.00
C ILE A 58 8.64 0.16 -2.36
N GLU A 59 7.80 -0.28 -1.43
CA GLU A 59 6.87 0.58 -0.70
C GLU A 59 7.59 1.67 0.09
N ALA A 60 8.70 1.35 0.76
CA ALA A 60 9.51 2.32 1.50
C ALA A 60 10.10 3.40 0.58
N VAL A 61 10.58 3.01 -0.60
CA VAL A 61 11.10 3.96 -1.59
C VAL A 61 9.98 4.82 -2.18
N VAL A 62 8.84 4.23 -2.54
CA VAL A 62 7.66 4.98 -3.01
C VAL A 62 7.17 5.97 -1.95
N ALA A 63 7.18 5.57 -0.68
CA ALA A 63 6.80 6.43 0.44
C ALA A 63 7.70 7.67 0.56
N SER A 64 9.00 7.50 0.35
CA SER A 64 9.96 8.60 0.31
C SER A 64 9.74 9.51 -0.91
N GLU A 65 9.56 8.94 -2.11
CA GLU A 65 9.34 9.71 -3.35
C GLU A 65 8.03 10.51 -3.35
N GLN A 66 6.97 9.97 -2.75
CA GLN A 66 5.62 10.54 -2.82
C GLN A 66 5.19 11.27 -1.54
N GLY A 67 5.91 11.05 -0.43
CA GLY A 67 5.56 11.58 0.88
C GLY A 67 4.29 10.98 1.49
N TYR A 68 3.88 9.78 1.07
CA TYR A 68 2.79 8.98 1.67
C TYR A 68 2.88 7.50 1.24
N ALA A 69 2.21 6.60 1.97
CA ALA A 69 2.12 5.18 1.62
C ALA A 69 1.31 5.00 0.34
N GLY A 70 1.99 4.72 -0.76
CA GLY A 70 1.39 4.31 -2.02
C GLY A 70 1.48 2.79 -2.21
N PRO A 71 0.69 2.21 -3.13
CA PRO A 71 0.95 0.85 -3.57
C PRO A 71 2.41 0.69 -4.03
N PRO A 72 3.00 -0.51 -3.84
CA PRO A 72 4.40 -0.81 -4.13
C PRO A 72 4.63 -0.97 -5.64
N GLU A 73 4.48 0.12 -6.40
CA GLU A 73 4.63 0.14 -7.85
C GLU A 73 5.98 0.78 -8.22
N THR A 74 6.89 0.00 -8.80
CA THR A 74 8.21 0.47 -9.26
C THR A 74 8.13 1.58 -10.32
N SER A 75 7.02 1.68 -11.04
CA SER A 75 6.73 2.78 -11.99
C SER A 75 6.63 4.15 -11.31
N ARG A 76 6.36 4.20 -10.00
CA ARG A 76 6.25 5.44 -9.20
C ARG A 76 7.59 5.94 -8.68
N ILE A 77 8.65 5.17 -8.85
CA ILE A 77 10.01 5.54 -8.45
C ILE A 77 10.63 6.40 -9.56
N ASP A 78 11.18 7.57 -9.21
CA ASP A 78 11.84 8.47 -10.17
C ASP A 78 12.97 7.73 -10.91
N ALA A 79 13.11 7.95 -12.21
CA ALA A 79 14.14 7.30 -13.02
C ALA A 79 15.58 7.62 -12.57
N ARG A 80 15.77 8.74 -11.86
CA ARG A 80 17.07 9.16 -11.30
C ARG A 80 17.44 8.41 -10.02
N ASN A 81 16.53 7.65 -9.44
CA ASN A 81 16.83 6.87 -8.24
C ASN A 81 17.85 5.75 -8.59
N PRO A 82 19.04 5.73 -7.97
CA PRO A 82 20.12 4.82 -8.35
C PRO A 82 19.80 3.35 -8.07
N LEU A 83 18.79 3.08 -7.23
CA LEU A 83 18.37 1.72 -6.88
C LEU A 83 17.22 1.20 -7.74
N LYS A 84 16.65 2.03 -8.64
CA LYS A 84 15.48 1.66 -9.43
C LYS A 84 15.68 0.38 -10.25
N ALA A 85 16.84 0.21 -10.88
CA ALA A 85 17.14 -1.00 -11.66
C ALA A 85 17.16 -2.26 -10.80
N SER A 86 17.74 -2.19 -9.59
CA SER A 86 17.74 -3.33 -8.64
C SER A 86 16.33 -3.63 -8.14
N LEU A 87 15.55 -2.60 -7.81
CA LEU A 87 14.17 -2.76 -7.38
C LEU A 87 13.27 -3.35 -8.48
N LEU A 88 13.46 -2.96 -9.75
CA LEU A 88 12.77 -3.57 -10.89
C LEU A 88 13.09 -5.06 -11.05
N ARG A 89 14.35 -5.46 -10.83
CA ARG A 89 14.73 -6.88 -10.86
C ARG A 89 14.07 -7.68 -9.73
N LEU A 90 13.96 -7.10 -8.54
CA LEU A 90 13.27 -7.71 -7.40
C LEU A 90 11.74 -7.77 -7.60
N ASP A 91 11.15 -6.75 -8.24
CA ASP A 91 9.70 -6.70 -8.55
C ASP A 91 9.30 -7.73 -9.63
N ALA A 92 10.23 -8.06 -10.53
CA ALA A 92 10.05 -9.07 -11.56
C ALA A 92 10.07 -10.52 -11.04
N LEU A 93 10.32 -10.74 -9.74
CA LEU A 93 10.26 -12.07 -9.14
C LEU A 93 8.84 -12.65 -9.29
N PRO A 94 8.67 -13.94 -9.63
CA PRO A 94 7.36 -14.55 -9.87
C PRO A 94 6.40 -14.34 -8.69
N GLN A 95 5.23 -13.73 -8.96
CA GLN A 95 4.27 -13.31 -7.94
C GLN A 95 3.46 -14.44 -7.31
N ASP A 96 3.41 -15.63 -7.90
CA ASP A 96 2.79 -16.80 -7.27
C ASP A 96 3.37 -18.06 -7.89
N LEU A 97 4.10 -18.84 -7.09
CA LEU A 97 4.35 -20.24 -7.42
C LEU A 97 3.16 -21.00 -6.85
N PRO A 98 2.21 -21.45 -7.70
CA PRO A 98 1.03 -22.13 -7.21
C PRO A 98 1.47 -23.35 -6.41
N ALA A 99 0.92 -23.54 -5.21
CA ALA A 99 1.28 -24.68 -4.37
C ALA A 99 0.97 -26.00 -5.06
N LEU A 100 -0.10 -25.99 -5.88
CA LEU A 100 -0.59 -27.12 -6.64
C LEU A 100 -0.56 -26.80 -8.14
N ARG A 101 -0.17 -27.79 -8.93
CA ARG A 101 -0.34 -27.81 -10.38
C ARG A 101 -1.82 -28.03 -10.70
N ARG A 102 -2.19 -27.83 -11.97
CA ARG A 102 -3.58 -28.04 -12.45
C ARG A 102 -4.07 -29.48 -12.28
N ASP A 103 -3.17 -30.45 -12.20
CA ASP A 103 -3.46 -31.87 -11.95
C ASP A 103 -3.63 -32.20 -10.45
N GLY A 104 -3.60 -31.19 -9.56
CA GLY A 104 -3.70 -31.36 -8.11
C GLY A 104 -2.41 -31.85 -7.44
N ARG A 105 -1.33 -32.09 -8.19
CA ARG A 105 -0.03 -32.45 -7.60
C ARG A 105 0.69 -31.21 -7.09
N LEU A 106 1.55 -31.37 -6.08
CA LEU A 106 2.40 -30.27 -5.62
C LEU A 106 3.29 -29.76 -6.77
N ALA A 107 3.38 -28.44 -6.90
CA ALA A 107 4.33 -27.84 -7.84
C ALA A 107 5.77 -28.16 -7.43
N ALA A 108 6.66 -28.27 -8.42
CA ALA A 108 8.08 -28.44 -8.15
C ALA A 108 8.58 -27.30 -7.25
N LEU A 109 9.40 -27.65 -6.26
CA LEU A 109 10.05 -26.66 -5.41
C LEU A 109 11.02 -25.83 -6.25
N PRO A 110 11.08 -24.50 -6.07
CA PRO A 110 12.10 -23.70 -6.71
C PRO A 110 13.49 -24.15 -6.20
N PRO A 111 14.51 -24.17 -7.06
CA PRO A 111 15.87 -24.49 -6.63
C PRO A 111 16.34 -23.46 -5.61
N ALA A 112 17.11 -23.88 -4.60
CA ALA A 112 17.57 -22.97 -3.54
C ALA A 112 18.35 -21.77 -4.09
N ALA A 113 19.16 -21.97 -5.15
CA ALA A 113 19.91 -20.92 -5.82
C ALA A 113 19.02 -19.77 -6.33
N SER A 114 17.82 -20.09 -6.88
CA SER A 114 16.90 -19.07 -7.39
C SER A 114 16.25 -18.21 -6.29
N VAL A 115 16.45 -18.57 -5.02
CA VAL A 115 16.00 -17.79 -3.87
C VAL A 115 17.19 -17.09 -3.20
N LEU A 116 18.32 -17.80 -3.05
CA LEU A 116 19.50 -17.28 -2.38
C LEU A 116 20.19 -16.15 -3.16
N GLU A 117 20.26 -16.23 -4.49
CA GLU A 117 20.86 -15.17 -5.31
C GLU A 117 20.09 -13.84 -5.20
N PRO A 118 18.75 -13.79 -5.45
CA PRO A 118 17.99 -12.56 -5.24
C PRO A 118 17.99 -12.06 -3.79
N LEU A 119 18.10 -12.96 -2.80
CA LEU A 119 18.25 -12.55 -1.39
C LEU A 119 19.55 -11.77 -1.16
N GLY A 120 20.63 -12.09 -1.88
CA GLY A 120 21.87 -11.33 -1.86
C GLY A 120 21.66 -9.90 -2.38
N ASP A 121 21.07 -9.77 -3.56
CA ASP A 121 20.73 -8.48 -4.17
C ASP A 121 19.77 -7.65 -3.30
N LEU A 122 18.77 -8.30 -2.69
CA LEU A 122 17.83 -7.69 -1.77
C LEU A 122 18.54 -7.15 -0.52
N SER A 123 19.41 -7.96 0.09
CA SER A 123 20.16 -7.55 1.30
C SER A 123 21.03 -6.33 1.02
N ALA A 124 21.78 -6.35 -0.08
CA ALA A 124 22.60 -5.20 -0.49
C ALA A 124 21.78 -3.94 -0.77
N THR A 125 20.58 -4.10 -1.34
CA THR A 125 19.65 -2.97 -1.58
C THR A 125 19.08 -2.43 -0.27
N LEU A 126 18.69 -3.32 0.65
CA LEU A 126 18.18 -2.99 1.98
C LEU A 126 19.24 -2.24 2.79
N ASP A 127 20.50 -2.67 2.80
CA ASP A 127 21.58 -2.01 3.53
C ASP A 127 21.80 -0.57 3.05
N ARG A 128 21.79 -0.36 1.72
CA ARG A 128 21.91 1.00 1.14
C ARG A 128 20.74 1.90 1.53
N LEU A 129 19.52 1.36 1.55
CA LEU A 129 18.34 2.11 1.97
C LEU A 129 18.36 2.42 3.47
N ALA A 130 18.73 1.45 4.31
CA ALA A 130 18.87 1.64 5.74
C ALA A 130 19.91 2.71 6.07
N GLN A 131 21.05 2.69 5.37
CA GLN A 131 22.10 3.70 5.49
C GLN A 131 21.59 5.09 5.08
N HIS A 132 20.97 5.22 3.91
CA HIS A 132 20.44 6.50 3.41
C HIS A 132 19.39 7.10 4.34
N PHE A 133 18.43 6.28 4.78
CA PHE A 133 17.36 6.74 5.66
C PHE A 133 17.78 6.83 7.13
N GLY A 134 18.98 6.41 7.51
CA GLY A 134 19.45 6.35 8.89
C GLY A 134 18.53 5.50 9.77
N VAL A 135 18.15 4.31 9.28
CA VAL A 135 17.29 3.37 10.00
C VAL A 135 18.17 2.30 10.64
N ASP A 136 18.09 2.23 11.97
CA ASP A 136 18.52 1.05 12.72
C ASP A 136 17.48 -0.08 12.51
N LEU A 137 17.92 -1.17 11.89
CA LEU A 137 17.08 -2.31 11.51
C LEU A 137 16.63 -3.15 12.71
N ASP A 138 17.35 -3.08 13.83
CA ASP A 138 16.98 -3.75 15.09
C ASP A 138 16.35 -2.77 16.10
N GLY A 139 16.41 -1.47 15.81
CA GLY A 139 15.89 -0.41 16.67
C GLY A 139 14.38 -0.15 16.53
N SER A 140 13.89 0.87 17.24
CA SER A 140 12.48 1.30 17.20
C SER A 140 12.28 2.75 16.72
N ALA A 141 13.36 3.52 16.61
CA ALA A 141 13.32 4.92 16.19
C ALA A 141 12.75 5.09 14.77
N PRO A 142 12.12 6.23 14.44
CA PRO A 142 11.79 6.54 13.05
C PRO A 142 13.05 6.71 12.20
N ALA A 143 12.91 6.66 10.88
CA ALA A 143 14.01 6.95 9.96
C ALA A 143 14.58 8.35 10.24
N ALA A 144 15.87 8.58 10.09
CA ALA A 144 16.50 9.90 10.24
C ALA A 144 15.98 10.90 9.20
N THR A 145 15.78 10.45 7.95
CA THR A 145 15.23 11.26 6.86
C THR A 145 14.10 10.51 6.13
N ALA A 146 13.25 11.26 5.43
CA ALA A 146 12.30 10.73 4.44
C ALA A 146 12.61 11.22 3.02
N ASP A 147 13.73 11.92 2.84
CA ASP A 147 14.08 12.54 1.57
C ASP A 147 14.42 11.49 0.51
N PRO A 148 13.93 11.65 -0.73
CA PRO A 148 14.21 10.73 -1.82
C PRO A 148 15.70 10.50 -2.04
N LEU A 149 16.08 9.25 -2.30
CA LEU A 149 17.43 8.90 -2.72
C LEU A 149 17.65 9.38 -4.16
N ARG A 150 18.11 10.63 -4.31
CA ARG A 150 18.47 11.21 -5.61
C ARG A 150 19.94 11.60 -5.58
N PRO A 151 20.71 11.31 -6.64
CA PRO A 151 22.01 11.92 -6.82
C PRO A 151 21.83 13.44 -6.74
N GLU A 152 22.69 14.10 -5.97
CA GLU A 152 22.72 15.55 -5.95
C GLU A 152 22.93 16.00 -7.41
N VAL A 153 21.93 16.67 -7.99
CA VAL A 153 22.07 17.23 -9.32
C VAL A 153 23.12 18.32 -9.14
N GLN A 154 24.37 18.03 -9.54
CA GLN A 154 25.40 19.05 -9.61
C GLN A 154 24.78 20.21 -10.39
N ALA A 155 24.57 21.33 -9.71
CA ALA A 155 24.04 22.50 -10.36
C ALA A 155 24.97 22.78 -11.55
N PRO A 156 24.43 22.99 -12.76
CA PRO A 156 25.27 23.35 -13.90
C PRO A 156 26.18 24.49 -13.46
N PRO A 157 27.48 24.46 -13.83
CA PRO A 157 28.43 25.47 -13.39
C PRO A 157 27.81 26.84 -13.68
N PRO A 158 27.86 27.79 -12.72
CA PRO A 158 27.28 29.10 -12.91
C PRO A 158 27.79 29.65 -14.24
N PRO A 159 26.91 30.22 -15.10
CA PRO A 159 27.35 30.78 -16.37
C PRO A 159 28.52 31.73 -16.10
N PRO A 160 29.57 31.73 -16.95
CA PRO A 160 30.71 32.60 -16.76
C PRO A 160 30.19 34.03 -16.56
N LYS A 161 30.64 34.69 -15.47
CA LYS A 161 30.28 36.07 -15.18
C LYS A 161 30.45 36.88 -16.47
N PRO A 162 29.42 37.58 -16.96
CA PRO A 162 29.56 38.47 -18.10
C PRO A 162 30.76 39.41 -17.85
N PRO A 163 31.62 39.65 -18.84
CA PRO A 163 32.73 40.60 -18.67
C PRO A 163 32.16 41.93 -18.20
N GLU A 164 32.68 42.42 -17.07
CA GLU A 164 32.37 43.74 -16.53
C GLU A 164 32.58 44.77 -17.63
N THR A 165 31.49 45.28 -18.18
CA THR A 165 31.54 46.30 -19.21
C THR A 165 31.92 47.61 -18.51
N PRO A 166 33.07 48.24 -18.84
CA PRO A 166 33.42 49.52 -18.24
C PRO A 166 32.48 50.60 -18.79
N GLY A 167 31.80 51.30 -17.88
CA GLY A 167 31.29 52.65 -18.08
C GLY A 167 30.33 52.86 -19.25
N ARG A 168 29.02 52.91 -18.98
CA ARG A 168 28.10 53.69 -19.80
C ARG A 168 27.20 54.56 -18.93
N GLU A 169 27.39 55.86 -19.12
CA GLU A 169 26.63 57.00 -18.60
C GLU A 169 25.11 56.86 -18.76
N PRO A 170 24.32 57.61 -17.96
CA PRO A 170 22.88 57.47 -17.90
C PRO A 170 22.21 58.25 -19.05
N ALA A 171 21.65 57.53 -20.02
CA ALA A 171 20.85 58.11 -21.09
C ALA A 171 19.37 57.67 -21.00
N GLN A 172 18.58 58.57 -20.45
CA GLN A 172 17.21 58.96 -20.84
C GLN A 172 16.22 57.91 -21.39
N ALA A 173 15.20 57.68 -20.57
CA ALA A 173 13.77 57.53 -20.86
C ALA A 173 13.32 57.43 -22.34
N ARG A 174 12.70 56.29 -22.70
CA ARG A 174 11.59 56.22 -23.67
C ARG A 174 10.55 55.15 -23.31
N ARG A 175 9.34 55.65 -23.03
CA ARG A 175 7.95 55.14 -23.15
C ARG A 175 7.66 53.61 -23.27
N PRO A 176 6.65 53.10 -22.52
CA PRO A 176 5.90 51.88 -22.88
C PRO A 176 4.78 52.23 -23.87
N PRO A 177 4.37 51.34 -24.82
CA PRO A 177 3.30 50.41 -24.47
C PRO A 177 3.29 49.09 -25.26
N ALA A 178 2.92 47.98 -24.61
CA ALA A 178 2.16 46.92 -25.27
C ALA A 178 1.47 46.05 -24.21
N LYS A 179 0.14 46.08 -24.24
CA LYS A 179 -0.76 45.20 -23.50
C LYS A 179 -0.46 43.75 -23.89
N LEU A 180 0.00 42.94 -22.95
CA LEU A 180 -0.07 41.48 -23.05
C LEU A 180 -1.30 41.01 -22.29
N SER A 181 -2.15 40.31 -23.03
CA SER A 181 -3.39 39.69 -22.60
C SER A 181 -3.22 38.81 -21.37
N PRO A 182 -4.22 38.74 -20.48
CA PRO A 182 -4.21 37.77 -19.39
C PRO A 182 -4.31 36.36 -19.97
N SER A 183 -3.28 35.55 -19.68
CA SER A 183 -3.30 34.10 -19.87
C SER A 183 -4.43 33.52 -19.01
N PRO A 184 -5.27 32.60 -19.53
CA PRO A 184 -6.36 32.04 -18.75
C PRO A 184 -5.80 31.26 -17.57
N GLU A 185 -6.18 31.67 -16.37
CA GLU A 185 -6.00 30.91 -15.14
C GLU A 185 -6.63 29.53 -15.33
N GLU A 186 -5.78 28.53 -15.56
CA GLU A 186 -6.16 27.13 -15.38
C GLU A 186 -6.51 26.94 -13.90
N LYS A 187 -7.81 26.98 -13.61
CA LYS A 187 -8.39 26.44 -12.38
C LYS A 187 -8.02 24.96 -12.33
N HIS A 188 -6.90 24.63 -11.70
CA HIS A 188 -6.58 23.28 -11.27
C HIS A 188 -7.60 22.87 -10.20
N ASP A 189 -8.65 22.24 -10.69
CA ASP A 189 -9.66 21.55 -9.91
C ASP A 189 -8.95 20.39 -9.18
N HIS A 190 -8.46 20.66 -7.96
CA HIS A 190 -7.91 19.65 -7.06
C HIS A 190 -9.03 18.73 -6.57
N ARG A 191 -9.61 17.93 -7.46
CA ARG A 191 -10.42 16.79 -7.06
C ARG A 191 -9.47 15.75 -6.45
N PRO A 192 -9.64 15.37 -5.17
CA PRO A 192 -8.89 14.26 -4.60
C PRO A 192 -9.12 13.03 -5.48
N ARG A 193 -8.03 12.48 -6.03
CA ARG A 193 -8.03 11.24 -6.81
C ARG A 193 -8.75 10.18 -5.98
N SER A 194 -9.97 9.84 -6.40
CA SER A 194 -10.81 8.87 -5.72
C SER A 194 -10.03 7.55 -5.64
N ARG A 195 -9.81 7.02 -4.42
CA ARG A 195 -9.20 5.71 -4.19
C ARG A 195 -9.91 4.70 -5.10
N ALA A 196 -9.23 4.27 -6.17
CA ALA A 196 -9.87 3.56 -7.27
C ALA A 196 -10.57 2.29 -6.74
N GLY A 197 -11.87 2.18 -6.97
CA GLY A 197 -12.66 1.00 -6.61
C GLY A 197 -13.33 0.99 -5.23
N LEU A 198 -13.29 2.08 -4.46
CA LEU A 198 -14.12 2.26 -3.26
C LEU A 198 -15.31 3.16 -3.61
N SER A 199 -16.37 2.54 -4.13
CA SER A 199 -17.60 3.25 -4.53
C SER A 199 -18.82 2.65 -3.85
N SER A 200 -19.91 3.42 -3.76
CA SER A 200 -21.20 2.89 -3.27
C SER A 200 -21.71 1.73 -4.12
N GLY A 201 -21.41 1.71 -5.43
CA GLY A 201 -21.76 0.59 -6.30
C GLY A 201 -21.03 -0.69 -5.90
N SER A 202 -19.72 -0.61 -5.69
CA SER A 202 -18.91 -1.74 -5.22
C SER A 202 -19.38 -2.27 -3.86
N PHE A 203 -19.81 -1.38 -2.97
CA PHE A 203 -20.41 -1.74 -1.69
C PHE A 203 -21.71 -2.53 -1.87
N TRP A 204 -22.64 -2.05 -2.70
CA TRP A 204 -23.92 -2.73 -2.92
C TRP A 204 -23.75 -4.09 -3.59
N SER A 205 -22.86 -4.21 -4.58
CA SER A 205 -22.56 -5.52 -5.19
C SER A 205 -22.02 -6.53 -4.19
N LEU A 206 -21.19 -6.08 -3.24
CA LEU A 206 -20.62 -6.97 -2.23
C LEU A 206 -21.66 -7.34 -1.16
N ALA A 207 -22.52 -6.40 -0.76
CA ALA A 207 -23.65 -6.67 0.12
C ALA A 207 -24.60 -7.72 -0.49
N ASP A 208 -24.86 -7.66 -1.79
CA ASP A 208 -25.69 -8.63 -2.50
C ASP A 208 -25.09 -10.04 -2.48
N ARG A 209 -23.78 -10.17 -2.74
CA ARG A 209 -23.08 -11.46 -2.66
C ARG A 209 -23.14 -12.07 -1.26
N TRP A 210 -23.11 -11.24 -0.23
CA TRP A 210 -23.21 -11.69 1.15
C TRP A 210 -24.64 -11.99 1.59
N GLY A 211 -25.64 -11.73 0.73
CA GLY A 211 -27.06 -11.89 1.08
C GLY A 211 -27.55 -10.87 2.11
N LEU A 212 -26.94 -9.69 2.19
CA LEU A 212 -27.32 -8.67 3.16
C LEU A 212 -28.58 -7.91 2.72
N ALA A 213 -29.56 -7.81 3.61
CA ALA A 213 -30.65 -6.87 3.45
C ALA A 213 -30.09 -5.44 3.42
N ALA A 214 -30.66 -4.58 2.57
CA ALA A 214 -30.20 -3.20 2.42
C ALA A 214 -30.10 -2.39 3.75
N PRO A 215 -31.04 -2.48 4.72
CA PRO A 215 -30.87 -1.79 6.00
C PRO A 215 -29.69 -2.34 6.82
N ASP A 216 -29.44 -3.66 6.78
CA ASP A 216 -28.33 -4.28 7.49
C ASP A 216 -26.98 -3.90 6.89
N ALA A 217 -26.91 -3.81 5.55
CA ALA A 217 -25.73 -3.33 4.86
C ALA A 217 -25.40 -1.88 5.26
N LEU A 218 -26.40 -0.99 5.30
CA LEU A 218 -26.18 0.41 5.71
C LEU A 218 -25.74 0.52 7.17
N ALA A 219 -26.34 -0.28 8.06
CA ALA A 219 -25.95 -0.34 9.46
C ALA A 219 -24.50 -0.82 9.64
N LEU A 220 -24.02 -1.74 8.79
CA LEU A 220 -22.66 -2.28 8.84
C LEU A 220 -21.61 -1.19 8.61
N ILE A 221 -21.81 -0.32 7.62
CA ILE A 221 -20.91 0.80 7.34
C ILE A 221 -21.13 2.00 8.28
N GLY A 222 -22.10 1.92 9.20
CA GLY A 222 -22.45 3.02 10.09
C GLY A 222 -23.04 4.22 9.34
N SER A 223 -23.80 3.98 8.28
CA SER A 223 -24.55 5.04 7.60
C SER A 223 -25.88 5.24 8.32
N ASP A 224 -26.07 6.42 8.93
CA ASP A 224 -27.35 6.81 9.54
C ASP A 224 -28.42 7.15 8.49
N ARG A 225 -28.02 7.25 7.22
CA ARG A 225 -28.95 7.44 6.11
C ARG A 225 -29.70 6.14 5.89
N GLY A 226 -30.97 6.12 6.27
CA GLY A 226 -31.90 5.06 5.93
C GLY A 226 -32.11 4.94 4.41
N LEU A 227 -32.95 3.97 4.01
CA LEU A 227 -33.35 3.81 2.61
C LEU A 227 -34.03 5.09 2.10
N SER A 228 -33.88 5.36 0.80
CA SER A 228 -34.62 6.46 0.18
C SER A 228 -36.13 6.23 0.27
N LYS A 229 -36.95 7.29 0.19
CA LYS A 229 -38.41 7.18 0.25
C LYS A 229 -39.01 6.23 -0.80
N SER A 230 -38.31 6.01 -1.92
CA SER A 230 -38.70 5.07 -2.98
C SER A 230 -38.24 3.63 -2.75
N GLY A 231 -37.59 3.33 -1.62
CA GLY A 231 -36.98 2.02 -1.36
C GLY A 231 -35.72 1.75 -2.19
N ALA A 232 -35.31 2.67 -3.06
CA ALA A 232 -34.11 2.54 -3.87
C ALA A 232 -32.84 2.68 -3.02
N ARG A 233 -31.80 1.91 -3.39
CA ARG A 233 -30.49 1.93 -2.75
C ARG A 233 -29.82 3.30 -2.94
N PRO A 234 -29.47 4.02 -1.87
CA PRO A 234 -28.86 5.34 -1.99
C PRO A 234 -27.47 5.25 -2.62
N ARG A 235 -27.14 6.26 -3.44
CA ARG A 235 -25.76 6.55 -3.84
C ARG A 235 -25.17 7.53 -2.82
N PHE A 236 -24.00 7.20 -2.29
CA PHE A 236 -23.34 8.03 -1.29
C PHE A 236 -21.83 8.05 -1.52
N LYS A 237 -21.18 9.12 -1.06
CA LYS A 237 -19.72 9.17 -0.96
C LYS A 237 -19.32 8.50 0.35
N LEU A 238 -18.34 7.61 0.29
CA LEU A 238 -17.80 6.93 1.47
C LEU A 238 -16.97 7.93 2.28
N THR A 239 -17.20 7.99 3.59
CA THR A 239 -16.24 8.58 4.53
C THR A 239 -15.01 7.67 4.66
N ASP A 240 -13.92 8.17 5.24
CA ASP A 240 -12.70 7.35 5.42
C ASP A 240 -12.96 6.09 6.26
N SER A 241 -13.78 6.19 7.31
CA SER A 241 -14.17 5.05 8.13
C SER A 241 -15.04 4.03 7.36
N GLN A 242 -15.98 4.50 6.53
CA GLN A 242 -16.78 3.63 5.66
C GLN A 242 -15.93 2.96 4.58
N ALA A 243 -14.93 3.67 4.05
CA ALA A 243 -13.98 3.16 3.08
C ALA A 243 -13.10 2.04 3.69
N GLU A 244 -12.70 2.17 4.95
CA GLU A 244 -11.98 1.12 5.69
C GLU A 244 -12.84 -0.15 5.87
N ILE A 245 -14.11 0.01 6.26
CA ILE A 245 -15.05 -1.12 6.38
C ILE A 245 -15.23 -1.81 5.03
N LEU A 246 -15.45 -1.06 3.95
CA LEU A 246 -15.58 -1.63 2.60
C LEU A 246 -14.30 -2.35 2.15
N ALA A 247 -13.12 -1.81 2.45
CA ALA A 247 -11.85 -2.46 2.15
C ALA A 247 -11.72 -3.80 2.92
N ALA A 248 -12.08 -3.82 4.20
CA ALA A 248 -12.08 -5.03 5.01
C ALA A 248 -13.09 -6.07 4.49
N MET A 249 -14.29 -5.65 4.08
CA MET A 249 -15.27 -6.55 3.45
C MET A 249 -14.73 -7.16 2.16
N ARG A 250 -14.08 -6.38 1.29
CA ARG A 250 -13.46 -6.89 0.05
C ARG A 250 -12.34 -7.89 0.34
N SER A 251 -11.51 -7.61 1.35
CA SER A 251 -10.44 -8.53 1.76
C SER A 251 -11.01 -9.85 2.26
N LEU A 252 -12.08 -9.81 3.07
CA LEU A 252 -12.76 -11.00 3.55
C LEU A 252 -13.37 -11.83 2.42
N ASP A 253 -14.05 -11.17 1.48
CA ASP A 253 -14.65 -11.80 0.30
C ASP A 253 -13.60 -12.49 -0.59
N ALA A 254 -12.45 -11.84 -0.81
CA ALA A 254 -11.34 -12.42 -1.54
C ALA A 254 -10.76 -13.66 -0.82
N ALA A 255 -10.61 -13.61 0.52
CA ALA A 255 -10.12 -14.74 1.30
C ALA A 255 -11.07 -15.94 1.26
N LEU A 256 -12.39 -15.70 1.28
CA LEU A 256 -13.40 -16.75 1.08
C LEU A 256 -13.29 -17.36 -0.32
N GLY A 257 -13.13 -16.52 -1.35
CA GLY A 257 -12.91 -16.97 -2.73
C GLY A 257 -11.66 -17.84 -2.91
N GLN A 258 -10.55 -17.49 -2.24
CA GLN A 258 -9.32 -18.30 -2.26
C GLN A 258 -9.50 -19.70 -1.65
N LEU A 259 -10.43 -19.84 -0.71
CA LEU A 259 -10.78 -21.11 -0.09
C LEU A 259 -11.89 -21.86 -0.84
N GLY A 260 -12.39 -21.30 -1.95
CA GLY A 260 -13.52 -21.88 -2.70
C GLY A 260 -14.85 -21.84 -1.93
N LEU A 261 -14.98 -20.93 -0.96
CA LEU A 261 -16.18 -20.79 -0.13
C LEU A 261 -17.09 -19.71 -0.69
N ASP A 262 -18.38 -20.03 -0.84
CA ASP A 262 -19.39 -19.03 -1.22
C ASP A 262 -19.72 -18.12 -0.01
N PRO A 263 -19.51 -16.79 -0.11
CA PRO A 263 -19.67 -15.88 1.02
C PRO A 263 -21.07 -15.89 1.65
N GLY A 264 -22.14 -15.92 0.86
CA GLY A 264 -23.50 -15.81 1.39
C GLY A 264 -23.87 -16.96 2.34
N PRO A 265 -23.82 -18.23 1.88
CA PRO A 265 -24.07 -19.39 2.73
C PRO A 265 -23.10 -19.50 3.90
N TRP A 266 -21.80 -19.25 3.67
CA TRP A 266 -20.78 -19.41 4.71
C TRP A 266 -20.95 -18.38 5.84
N LEU A 267 -21.18 -17.10 5.52
CA LEU A 267 -21.38 -16.04 6.52
C LEU A 267 -22.69 -16.20 7.31
N SER A 268 -23.66 -16.93 6.75
CA SER A 268 -24.95 -17.22 7.36
C SER A 268 -24.96 -18.51 8.19
N ALA A 269 -23.94 -19.37 8.06
CA ALA A 269 -23.84 -20.62 8.79
C ALA A 269 -23.30 -20.38 10.22
N PRO A 270 -23.88 -21.01 11.25
CA PRO A 270 -23.38 -20.89 12.62
C PRO A 270 -22.03 -21.57 12.77
N LEU A 271 -21.05 -20.86 13.35
CA LEU A 271 -19.72 -21.43 13.63
C LEU A 271 -19.58 -21.71 15.12
N ARG A 272 -19.24 -22.96 15.46
CA ARG A 272 -18.96 -23.36 16.85
C ARG A 272 -17.68 -22.77 17.46
N PRO A 273 -16.53 -22.71 16.75
CA PRO A 273 -15.29 -22.25 17.38
C PRO A 273 -15.36 -20.78 17.82
N GLU A 274 -14.53 -20.42 18.81
CA GLU A 274 -14.30 -19.02 19.16
C GLU A 274 -13.80 -18.23 17.93
N PRO A 275 -14.22 -16.97 17.74
CA PRO A 275 -15.01 -16.12 18.64
C PRO A 275 -16.54 -16.23 18.48
N PHE A 276 -17.05 -17.20 17.72
CA PHE A 276 -18.44 -17.24 17.27
C PHE A 276 -19.38 -17.89 18.29
N ARG A 277 -18.95 -18.93 19.00
CA ARG A 277 -19.76 -19.64 20.02
C ARG A 277 -21.15 -20.07 19.51
N GLY A 278 -21.24 -20.51 18.26
CA GLY A 278 -22.49 -20.87 17.59
C GLY A 278 -23.20 -19.71 16.89
N ALA A 279 -22.74 -18.47 17.04
CA ALA A 279 -23.26 -17.33 16.29
C ALA A 279 -22.84 -17.41 14.81
N ARG A 280 -23.58 -16.73 13.96
CA ARG A 280 -23.24 -16.60 12.53
C ARG A 280 -22.13 -15.57 12.38
N PRO A 281 -21.12 -15.77 11.50
CA PRO A 281 -20.10 -14.76 11.22
C PRO A 281 -20.69 -13.38 10.93
N LEU A 282 -21.79 -13.34 10.18
CA LEU A 282 -22.47 -12.11 9.85
C LEU A 282 -23.04 -11.37 11.07
N GLU A 283 -23.53 -12.09 12.08
CA GLU A 283 -24.03 -11.48 13.32
C GLU A 283 -22.88 -10.84 14.12
N VAL A 284 -21.72 -11.49 14.16
CA VAL A 284 -20.51 -10.95 14.79
C VAL A 284 -20.04 -9.69 14.07
N ILE A 285 -20.03 -9.72 12.73
CA ILE A 285 -19.72 -8.57 11.88
C ILE A 285 -20.71 -7.42 12.15
N ARG A 286 -22.01 -7.68 12.21
CA ARG A 286 -23.02 -6.64 12.48
C ARG A 286 -22.84 -6.01 13.86
N LYS A 287 -22.62 -6.84 14.89
CA LYS A 287 -22.50 -6.38 16.29
C LYS A 287 -21.23 -5.57 16.54
N ARG A 288 -20.11 -5.96 15.92
CA ARG A 288 -18.77 -5.40 16.19
C ARG A 288 -18.18 -4.60 15.02
N ARG A 289 -18.90 -4.48 13.91
CA ARG A 289 -18.50 -3.78 12.67
C ARG A 289 -17.09 -4.19 12.21
N LEU A 290 -16.18 -3.22 12.09
CA LEU A 290 -14.81 -3.42 11.64
C LEU A 290 -14.06 -4.47 12.48
N GLN A 291 -14.25 -4.47 13.81
CA GLN A 291 -13.62 -5.47 14.67
C GLN A 291 -14.17 -6.88 14.37
N GLY A 292 -15.48 -6.99 14.11
CA GLY A 292 -16.10 -8.25 13.71
C GLY A 292 -15.56 -8.78 12.38
N LEU A 293 -15.34 -7.90 11.39
CA LEU A 293 -14.68 -8.26 10.13
C LEU A 293 -13.28 -8.81 10.37
N ARG A 294 -12.47 -8.13 11.18
CA ARG A 294 -11.10 -8.57 11.52
C ARG A 294 -11.08 -9.92 12.24
N ASP A 295 -12.02 -10.12 13.17
CA ASP A 295 -12.16 -11.38 13.90
C ASP A 295 -12.51 -12.54 12.95
N VAL A 296 -13.40 -12.33 11.99
CA VAL A 296 -13.75 -13.32 10.95
C VAL A 296 -12.57 -13.60 10.01
N SER A 297 -11.88 -12.57 9.53
CA SER A 297 -10.68 -12.73 8.70
C SER A 297 -9.59 -13.53 9.41
N ARG A 298 -9.35 -13.26 10.71
CA ARG A 298 -8.38 -14.03 11.51
C ARG A 298 -8.79 -15.50 11.61
N HIS A 299 -10.08 -15.78 11.82
CA HIS A 299 -10.58 -17.14 11.87
C HIS A 299 -10.36 -17.89 10.54
N LEU A 300 -10.66 -17.26 9.40
CA LEU A 300 -10.40 -17.86 8.08
C LEU A 300 -8.92 -18.17 7.86
N MET A 301 -8.03 -17.28 8.27
CA MET A 301 -6.59 -17.51 8.18
C MET A 301 -6.14 -18.68 9.07
N GLN A 302 -6.68 -18.81 10.28
CA GLN A 302 -6.40 -19.97 11.14
C GLN A 302 -6.93 -21.27 10.52
N MET A 303 -8.11 -21.22 9.91
CA MET A 303 -8.71 -22.37 9.23
C MET A 303 -7.87 -22.80 8.01
N SER A 304 -7.41 -21.85 7.18
CA SER A 304 -6.57 -22.15 6.03
C SER A 304 -5.24 -22.76 6.42
N LEU A 305 -4.60 -22.26 7.48
CA LEU A 305 -3.38 -22.83 8.05
C LEU A 305 -3.59 -24.27 8.52
N ARG A 306 -4.69 -24.56 9.24
CA ARG A 306 -5.02 -25.92 9.69
C ARG A 306 -5.23 -26.88 8.53
N LEU A 307 -5.96 -26.46 7.50
CA LEU A 307 -6.16 -27.26 6.29
C LEU A 307 -4.84 -27.56 5.58
N SER A 308 -3.95 -26.56 5.49
CA SER A 308 -2.63 -26.74 4.90
C SER A 308 -1.76 -27.73 5.68
N LEU A 309 -1.86 -27.77 7.01
CA LEU A 309 -1.10 -28.69 7.86
C LEU A 309 -1.61 -30.14 7.79
N GLN A 310 -2.90 -30.33 7.50
CA GLN A 310 -3.48 -31.68 7.35
C GLN A 310 -3.15 -32.33 6.00
N GLN A 311 -2.68 -31.55 5.03
CA GLN A 311 -2.32 -32.01 3.69
C GLN A 311 -0.81 -32.27 3.52
N ALA A 312 -0.01 -32.01 4.55
CA ALA A 312 1.44 -32.24 4.57
C ALA A 312 1.76 -33.57 5.26
#